data_AF-A0A853V1E6-F1
#
_entry.id   AF-A0A853V1E6-F1
#
_cell.length_a   1.000
_cell.length_b   1.000
_cell.length_c   1.000
_cell.angle_alpha   90.00
_cell.angle_beta   90.00
_cell.angle_gamma   90.00
#
_symmetry.space_group_name_H-M   'P 1'
#
loop_
_entity.id
_entity.type
_entity.pdbx_description
1 polymer ?
#
loop_
_entity_poly.entity_id
_entity_poly.type
_entity_poly.pdbx_seq_one_letter_code
_entity_poly.pdbx_strand_id
1 'polypeptide(L)'
;MERNELFERLVSLEANVNAITQDMNEIKEMAVALVEENVALHIENDNLKRLMDKDELSQNSQPKTKEAKQVKKPLPSKDNLAMLYAEGFHICKGELFGKHRQGEDCLLCMAVLND
;
A
#
# COMPACT_ATOMS: atom_id res chain seq x y z
N MET A 1 26.55 -49.94 -0.48
CA MET A 1 25.20 -49.45 -0.79
C MET A 1 24.68 -50.25 -1.96
N GLU A 2 23.57 -50.95 -1.75
CA GLU A 2 22.83 -51.62 -2.79
C GLU A 2 22.22 -50.57 -3.73
N ARG A 3 22.10 -50.89 -5.04
CA ARG A 3 21.56 -49.96 -6.05
C ARG A 3 20.19 -49.40 -5.65
N ASN A 4 19.33 -50.23 -5.06
CA ASN A 4 18.00 -49.85 -4.62
C ASN A 4 18.03 -48.83 -3.47
N GLU A 5 18.97 -48.96 -2.53
CA GLU A 5 19.12 -48.04 -1.40
C GLU A 5 19.50 -46.62 -1.86
N LEU A 6 20.31 -46.52 -2.91
CA LEU A 6 20.64 -45.25 -3.55
C LEU A 6 19.41 -44.61 -4.23
N PHE A 7 18.60 -45.41 -4.93
CA PHE A 7 17.37 -44.92 -5.56
C PHE A 7 16.34 -44.45 -4.53
N GLU A 8 16.14 -45.20 -3.44
CA GLU A 8 15.23 -44.80 -2.36
C GLU A 8 15.68 -43.50 -1.69
N ARG A 9 17.00 -43.35 -1.42
CA ARG A 9 17.55 -42.09 -0.90
C ARG A 9 17.37 -40.93 -1.87
N LEU A 10 17.52 -41.16 -3.17
CA LEU A 10 17.34 -40.11 -4.17
C LEU A 10 15.89 -39.64 -4.23
N VAL A 11 14.92 -40.56 -4.23
CA VAL A 11 13.48 -40.25 -4.21
C VAL A 11 13.09 -39.51 -2.92
N SER A 12 13.62 -39.94 -1.78
CA SER A 12 13.39 -39.25 -0.51
C SER A 12 13.96 -37.83 -0.52
N LEU A 13 15.16 -37.64 -1.08
CA LEU A 13 15.77 -36.32 -1.20
C LEU A 13 14.95 -35.41 -2.13
N GLU A 14 14.48 -35.93 -3.26
CA GLU A 14 13.61 -35.21 -4.19
C GLU A 14 12.32 -34.75 -3.50
N ALA A 15 11.66 -35.65 -2.76
CA ALA A 15 10.46 -35.31 -1.99
C ALA A 15 10.72 -34.20 -0.95
N ASN A 16 11.85 -34.27 -0.25
CA ASN A 16 12.24 -33.25 0.73
C ASN A 16 12.52 -31.89 0.07
N VAL A 17 13.17 -31.87 -1.10
CA VAL A 17 13.43 -30.63 -1.86
C VAL A 17 12.11 -30.00 -2.31
N ASN A 18 11.16 -30.82 -2.75
CA ASN A 18 9.84 -30.34 -3.15
C ASN A 18 9.08 -29.75 -1.96
N ALA A 19 9.11 -30.41 -0.79
CA ALA A 19 8.50 -29.90 0.44
C ALA A 19 9.13 -28.56 0.87
N ILE A 20 10.45 -28.46 0.88
CA ILE A 20 11.16 -27.21 1.21
C ILE A 20 10.78 -26.09 0.24
N THR A 21 10.63 -26.41 -1.05
CA THR A 21 10.23 -25.42 -2.06
C THR A 21 8.81 -24.93 -1.83
N GLN A 22 7.90 -25.82 -1.42
CA GLN A 22 6.54 -25.44 -1.05
C GLN A 22 6.53 -24.53 0.18
N ASP A 23 7.20 -24.93 1.26
CA ASP A 23 7.31 -24.13 2.49
C ASP A 23 7.90 -22.74 2.20
N MET A 24 8.88 -22.65 1.29
CA MET A 24 9.48 -21.39 0.88
C MET A 24 8.49 -20.48 0.13
N ASN A 25 7.58 -21.05 -0.67
CA ASN A 25 6.52 -20.27 -1.32
C ASN A 25 5.50 -19.77 -0.30
N GLU A 26 5.09 -20.60 0.66
CA GLU A 26 4.16 -20.19 1.73
C GLU A 26 4.76 -19.05 2.58
N ILE A 27 6.04 -19.17 2.95
CA ILE A 27 6.74 -18.10 3.68
C ILE A 27 6.84 -16.82 2.86
N LYS A 28 7.08 -16.93 1.55
CA LYS A 28 7.11 -15.76 0.66
C LYS A 28 5.76 -15.05 0.64
N GLU A 29 4.66 -15.78 0.54
CA GLU A 29 3.31 -15.18 0.57
C GLU A 29 3.03 -14.48 1.90
N MET A 30 3.35 -15.13 3.03
CA MET A 30 3.22 -14.51 4.36
C MET A 30 4.08 -13.25 4.51
N ALA A 31 5.31 -13.27 3.98
CA ALA A 31 6.21 -12.12 4.03
C ALA A 31 5.66 -10.94 3.22
N VAL A 32 5.09 -11.19 2.04
CA VAL A 32 4.44 -10.15 1.23
C VAL A 32 3.27 -9.53 2.00
N ALA A 33 2.37 -10.36 2.54
CA ALA A 33 1.23 -9.88 3.31
C ALA A 33 1.64 -9.02 4.52
N LEU A 34 2.69 -9.43 5.23
CA LEU A 34 3.21 -8.69 6.39
C LEU A 34 3.83 -7.34 5.98
N VAL A 35 4.54 -7.30 4.86
CA VAL A 35 5.10 -6.04 4.32
C VAL A 35 3.97 -5.09 3.91
N GLU A 36 2.93 -5.60 3.25
CA GLU A 36 1.76 -4.80 2.85
C GLU A 36 1.04 -4.21 4.07
N GLU A 37 0.80 -5.02 5.11
CA GLU A 37 0.20 -4.56 6.37
C GLU A 37 1.08 -3.51 7.05
N ASN A 38 2.39 -3.73 7.10
CA ASN A 38 3.33 -2.80 7.71
C ASN A 38 3.34 -1.44 7.00
N VAL A 39 3.32 -1.42 5.66
CA VAL A 39 3.21 -0.19 4.87
C VAL A 39 1.88 0.52 5.15
N ALA A 40 0.76 -0.21 5.21
CA ALA A 40 -0.54 0.37 5.53
C ALA A 40 -0.54 1.04 6.92
N LEU A 41 0.02 0.38 7.92
CA LEU A 41 0.14 0.90 9.28
C LEU A 41 1.07 2.13 9.34
N HIS A 42 2.16 2.14 8.58
CA HIS A 42 3.04 3.31 8.50
C HIS A 42 2.32 4.54 7.95
N ILE A 43 1.52 4.36 6.89
CA ILE A 43 0.71 5.43 6.30
C ILE A 43 -0.33 5.94 7.31
N GLU A 44 -1.01 5.04 8.02
CA GLU A 44 -1.97 5.42 9.07
C GLU A 44 -1.31 6.20 10.19
N ASN A 45 -0.14 5.75 10.66
CA ASN A 45 0.63 6.43 11.70
C ASN A 45 1.02 7.85 11.28
N ASP A 46 1.50 8.02 10.05
CA ASP A 46 1.87 9.34 9.53
C ASP A 46 0.67 10.26 9.36
N ASN A 47 -0.49 9.73 8.96
CA ASN A 47 -1.74 10.49 8.89
C ASN A 47 -2.20 10.94 10.28
N LEU A 48 -2.11 10.07 11.29
CA LEU A 48 -2.44 10.40 12.68
C LEU A 48 -1.52 11.50 13.22
N LYS A 49 -0.21 11.41 12.99
CA LYS A 49 0.75 12.47 13.36
C LYS A 49 0.38 13.81 12.73
N ARG A 50 0.08 13.82 11.41
CA ARG A 50 -0.35 15.03 10.70
C ARG A 50 -1.63 15.64 11.26
N LEU A 51 -2.56 14.82 11.75
CA LEU A 51 -3.78 15.30 12.41
C LEU A 51 -3.45 15.92 13.77
N MET A 52 -2.60 15.27 14.56
CA MET A 52 -2.15 15.80 15.86
C MET A 52 -1.39 17.12 15.71
N ASP A 53 -0.47 17.22 14.75
CA ASP A 53 0.26 18.45 14.45
C ASP A 53 -0.69 19.61 14.06
N LYS A 54 -1.74 19.30 13.29
CA LYS A 54 -2.78 20.29 12.91
C LYS A 54 -3.63 20.73 14.10
N ASP A 55 -3.96 19.83 15.01
CA ASP A 55 -4.70 20.16 16.23
C ASP A 55 -3.85 21.01 17.18
N GLU A 56 -2.55 20.73 17.33
CA GLU A 56 -1.63 21.55 18.14
C GLU A 56 -1.44 22.96 17.55
N LEU A 57 -1.31 23.09 16.23
CA LEU A 57 -1.28 24.39 15.54
C LEU A 57 -2.60 25.17 15.71
N SER A 58 -3.72 24.47 15.84
CA SER A 58 -5.05 25.06 16.03
C SER A 58 -5.29 25.51 17.47
N GLN A 59 -4.69 24.86 18.47
CA GLN A 59 -4.86 25.22 19.88
C GLN A 59 -3.94 26.36 20.36
N ASN A 60 -2.83 26.65 19.66
CA ASN A 60 -1.91 27.73 20.06
C ASN A 60 -2.28 29.13 19.51
N SER A 61 -3.45 29.28 18.90
CA SER A 61 -3.91 30.52 18.26
C SER A 61 -4.99 31.23 19.11
N GLN A 62 -4.60 31.97 20.15
CA GLN A 62 -5.49 32.97 20.77
C GLN A 62 -5.67 34.21 19.86
N PRO A 63 -6.82 34.90 19.92
CA PRO A 63 -7.33 35.70 18.82
C PRO A 63 -6.71 37.10 18.79
N LYS A 64 -6.03 37.44 17.68
CA LYS A 64 -5.78 38.84 17.32
C LYS A 64 -6.58 39.20 16.07
N THR A 65 -7.33 40.27 16.26
CA THR A 65 -8.28 40.97 15.39
C THR A 65 -7.91 41.11 13.91
N LYS A 66 -8.91 40.79 13.06
CA LYS A 66 -9.29 41.40 11.77
C LYS A 66 -8.19 41.72 10.75
N GLU A 67 -8.14 40.95 9.66
CA GLU A 67 -8.32 41.45 8.29
C GLU A 67 -8.44 40.27 7.29
N ALA A 68 -9.10 40.55 6.17
CA ALA A 68 -9.72 39.57 5.30
C ALA A 68 -8.75 38.85 4.34
N LYS A 69 -9.18 37.67 3.91
CA LYS A 69 -8.74 36.88 2.74
C LYS A 69 -7.38 36.18 2.89
N GLN A 70 -7.43 34.86 3.10
CA GLN A 70 -7.14 33.91 2.02
C GLN A 70 -7.54 32.48 2.42
N VAL A 71 -8.52 31.97 1.67
CA VAL A 71 -8.63 30.58 1.25
C VAL A 71 -8.79 29.52 2.37
N LYS A 72 -10.01 29.45 2.91
CA LYS A 72 -10.60 28.14 3.20
C LYS A 72 -10.82 27.44 1.85
N LYS A 73 -9.77 26.81 1.31
CA LYS A 73 -9.96 25.80 0.26
C LYS A 73 -10.54 24.59 0.98
N PRO A 74 -11.77 24.15 0.69
CA PRO A 74 -12.10 22.76 0.99
C PRO A 74 -11.03 21.94 0.27
N LEU A 75 -10.34 21.00 0.94
CA LEU A 75 -9.48 20.06 0.21
C LEU A 75 -10.40 19.38 -0.81
N PRO A 76 -10.25 19.63 -2.12
CA PRO A 76 -11.15 19.02 -3.08
C PRO A 76 -10.76 17.56 -3.03
N SER A 77 -11.71 16.67 -2.71
CA SER A 77 -11.46 15.23 -2.73
C SER A 77 -10.80 14.77 -4.04
N LYS A 78 -11.03 15.51 -5.14
CA LYS A 78 -10.38 15.37 -6.45
C LYS A 78 -8.87 15.68 -6.46
N ASP A 79 -8.41 16.71 -5.77
CA ASP A 79 -6.97 17.04 -5.72
C ASP A 79 -6.18 15.96 -4.97
N ASN A 80 -6.78 15.43 -3.89
CA ASN A 80 -6.20 14.30 -3.16
C ASN A 80 -6.21 13.02 -4.03
N LEU A 81 -7.28 12.78 -4.78
CA LEU A 81 -7.36 11.71 -5.77
C LEU A 81 -6.30 11.84 -6.87
N ALA A 82 -6.05 13.06 -7.35
CA ALA A 82 -5.05 13.33 -8.38
C ALA A 82 -3.63 13.08 -7.88
N MET A 83 -3.37 13.43 -6.61
CA MET A 83 -2.08 13.16 -5.96
C MET A 83 -1.83 11.65 -5.81
N LEU A 84 -2.83 10.89 -5.32
CA LEU A 84 -2.75 9.43 -5.22
C LEU A 84 -2.54 8.76 -6.59
N TYR A 85 -3.18 9.28 -7.63
CA TYR A 85 -2.98 8.82 -9.01
C TYR A 85 -1.55 9.08 -9.51
N ALA A 86 -0.98 10.26 -9.23
CA ALA A 86 0.39 10.61 -9.61
C ALA A 86 1.44 9.74 -8.90
N GLU A 87 1.12 9.25 -7.70
CA GLU A 87 1.91 8.27 -6.95
C GLU A 87 1.72 6.82 -7.45
N GLY A 88 0.88 6.60 -8.46
CA GLY A 88 0.67 5.31 -9.11
C GLY A 88 -0.49 4.47 -8.55
N PHE A 89 -1.25 5.01 -7.60
CA PHE A 89 -2.38 4.32 -6.96
C PHE A 89 -3.71 4.61 -7.68
N HIS A 90 -4.51 3.57 -7.89
CA HIS A 90 -5.81 3.70 -8.56
C HIS A 90 -7.00 3.46 -7.63
N ILE A 91 -8.08 4.22 -7.82
CA ILE A 91 -9.32 4.17 -7.02
C ILE A 91 -10.48 3.61 -7.89
N CYS A 92 -10.14 3.01 -9.04
CA CYS A 92 -11.05 2.40 -10.02
C CYS A 92 -11.90 1.28 -9.35
N LYS A 93 -13.24 1.28 -9.48
CA LYS A 93 -14.12 0.22 -8.93
C LYS A 93 -13.86 -1.12 -9.64
N GLY A 94 -13.64 -2.21 -8.88
CA GLY A 94 -13.37 -3.56 -9.39
C GLY A 94 -12.15 -4.22 -8.72
N GLU A 95 -11.54 -5.23 -9.36
CA GLU A 95 -10.43 -6.03 -8.80
C GLU A 95 -9.05 -5.32 -8.72
N LEU A 96 -8.99 -4.05 -9.12
CA LEU A 96 -7.77 -3.25 -9.16
C LEU A 96 -7.81 -2.02 -8.25
N PHE A 97 -8.76 -1.98 -7.32
CA PHE A 97 -8.82 -0.93 -6.31
C PHE A 97 -7.55 -0.94 -5.44
N GLY A 98 -6.82 0.17 -5.42
CA GLY A 98 -5.61 0.38 -4.62
C GLY A 98 -4.31 -0.22 -5.19
N LYS A 99 -4.32 -0.84 -6.38
CA LYS A 99 -3.11 -1.46 -6.95
C LYS A 99 -2.20 -0.42 -7.61
N HIS A 100 -0.89 -0.56 -7.37
CA HIS A 100 0.15 0.29 -7.96
C HIS A 100 0.40 -0.11 -9.42
N ARG A 101 0.23 0.82 -10.37
CA ARG A 101 0.68 0.60 -11.76
C ARG A 101 2.04 1.23 -11.96
N GLN A 102 2.96 0.50 -12.56
CA GLN A 102 4.30 0.96 -12.93
C GLN A 102 4.25 1.91 -14.15
N GLY A 103 3.38 2.92 -14.13
CA GLY A 103 3.33 3.99 -15.15
C GLY A 103 2.31 3.82 -16.29
N GLU A 104 1.35 2.90 -16.20
CA GLU A 104 0.24 2.80 -17.17
C GLU A 104 -1.02 3.53 -16.69
N ASP A 105 -1.59 4.39 -17.53
CA ASP A 105 -2.77 5.20 -17.18
C ASP A 105 -4.06 4.36 -16.93
N CYS A 106 -4.79 4.59 -15.82
CA CYS A 106 -6.14 4.02 -15.61
C CYS A 106 -7.17 4.97 -16.24
N LEU A 107 -7.69 4.62 -17.42
CA LEU A 107 -8.79 5.32 -18.10
C LEU A 107 -9.98 5.64 -17.18
N LEU A 108 -10.28 4.76 -16.20
CA LEU A 108 -11.36 4.96 -15.25
C LEU A 108 -11.05 5.98 -14.15
N CYS A 109 -9.79 6.08 -13.68
CA CYS A 109 -9.37 7.15 -12.76
C CYS A 109 -9.36 8.50 -13.48
N MET A 110 -8.89 8.53 -14.73
CA MET A 110 -8.89 9.74 -15.55
C MET A 110 -10.30 10.28 -15.80
N ALA A 111 -11.30 9.39 -15.97
CA ALA A 111 -12.70 9.82 -16.07
C ALA A 111 -13.19 10.51 -14.78
N VAL A 112 -12.88 9.95 -13.61
CA VAL A 112 -13.28 10.52 -12.31
C VAL A 112 -12.55 11.84 -11.98
N LEU A 113 -11.31 11.99 -12.46
CA LEU A 113 -10.50 13.19 -12.26
C LEU A 113 -10.88 14.34 -13.21
N ASN A 114 -11.39 14.03 -14.40
CA ASN A 114 -11.74 15.01 -15.43
C ASN A 114 -13.22 15.42 -15.45
N ASP A 115 -14.11 14.66 -14.79
CA ASP A 115 -15.43 15.14 -14.35
C ASP A 115 -15.28 16.21 -13.25
#